data_AF-A0A7W7ZK87-F1
#
_entry.id   AF-A0A7W7ZK87-F1
#
_cell.length_a   1.000
_cell.length_b   1.000
_cell.length_c   1.000
_cell.angle_alpha   90.00
_cell.angle_beta   90.00
_cell.angle_gamma   90.00
#
_symmetry.space_group_name_H-M   'P 1'
#
loop_
_entity.id
_entity.type
_entity.pdbx_description
1 polymer ?
#
loop_
_entity_poly.entity_id
_entity_poly.type
_entity_poly.pdbx_seq_one_letter_code
_entity_poly.pdbx_strand_id
1 'polypeptide(L)'
;MNNEVEDLLSRCIHFNGAIGGRCEAGISYKELVGSDSEFWARIPCRPPLFKFEGAAIRFPIVPCEKKTTVSREIAEEKARLVRHQLQQRLNISKIVRDLANAKGFGRQPEGQSGSSELQCPVCITGTLRYAVDGATGKLAASCTTGDCVRWQEEDRFPGITSLNFK
;
A
#
# COMPACT_ATOMS: atom_id res chain seq x y z
N MET A 1 1.02 -5.52 -14.41
CA MET A 1 0.19 -4.44 -13.84
C MET A 1 -1.31 -4.53 -14.24
N ASN A 2 -1.77 -5.57 -14.95
CA ASN A 2 -3.15 -5.62 -15.48
C ASN A 2 -4.23 -6.19 -14.54
N ASN A 3 -4.01 -6.24 -13.21
CA ASN A 3 -4.91 -6.98 -12.33
C ASN A 3 -5.48 -6.22 -11.13
N GLU A 4 -5.32 -4.89 -11.06
CA GLU A 4 -5.88 -4.11 -9.94
C GLU A 4 -7.40 -4.13 -9.92
N VAL A 5 -8.05 -4.03 -11.09
CA VAL A 5 -9.51 -4.10 -11.21
C VAL A 5 -9.99 -5.49 -10.79
N GLU A 6 -9.36 -6.54 -11.30
CA GLU A 6 -9.70 -7.92 -10.96
C GLU A 6 -9.41 -8.24 -9.48
N ASP A 7 -8.35 -7.68 -8.90
CA ASP A 7 -8.06 -7.77 -7.47
C ASP A 7 -9.16 -7.09 -6.65
N LEU A 8 -9.61 -5.88 -7.02
CA LEU A 8 -10.74 -5.20 -6.38
C LEU A 8 -12.05 -5.97 -6.52
N LEU A 9 -12.34 -6.53 -7.70
CA LEU A 9 -13.52 -7.36 -7.95
C LEU A 9 -13.50 -8.67 -7.16
N SER A 10 -12.32 -9.23 -6.91
CA SER A 10 -12.19 -10.48 -6.15
C SER A 10 -12.39 -10.31 -4.64
N ARG A 11 -12.27 -9.07 -4.13
CA ARG A 11 -12.34 -8.74 -2.70
C ARG A 11 -13.78 -8.45 -2.26
N CYS A 12 -14.10 -8.88 -1.04
CA CYS A 12 -15.37 -8.52 -0.41
C CYS A 12 -15.32 -7.08 0.11
N ILE A 13 -16.37 -6.28 -0.12
CA ILE A 13 -16.44 -4.89 0.35
C ILE A 13 -16.42 -4.77 1.88
N HIS A 14 -16.88 -5.79 2.59
CA HIS A 14 -16.93 -5.80 4.05
C HIS A 14 -15.59 -6.19 4.70
N PHE A 15 -14.58 -6.54 3.90
CA PHE A 15 -13.29 -6.97 4.41
C PHE A 15 -12.48 -5.78 4.95
N ASN A 16 -12.24 -5.78 6.25
CA ASN A 16 -11.51 -4.74 6.98
C ASN A 16 -10.17 -5.26 7.56
N GLY A 17 -9.68 -6.40 7.05
CA GLY A 17 -8.45 -7.06 7.52
C GLY A 17 -8.69 -8.19 8.51
N ALA A 18 -7.65 -8.96 8.82
CA ALA A 18 -7.74 -10.15 9.68
C ALA A 18 -7.61 -9.82 11.19
N ILE A 19 -7.06 -8.65 11.54
CA ILE A 19 -6.69 -8.31 12.92
C ILE A 19 -7.91 -8.20 13.84
N GLY A 20 -9.03 -7.66 13.34
CA GLY A 20 -10.25 -7.48 14.12
C GLY A 20 -11.09 -8.75 14.32
N GLY A 21 -10.73 -9.87 13.69
CA GLY A 21 -11.46 -11.14 13.77
C GLY A 21 -12.86 -11.14 13.12
N ARG A 22 -13.43 -9.97 12.82
CA ARG A 22 -14.75 -9.78 12.21
C ARG A 22 -14.72 -8.77 11.06
N CYS A 23 -15.49 -9.05 10.02
CA CYS A 23 -15.72 -8.12 8.91
C CYS A 23 -16.77 -7.05 9.28
N GLU A 24 -16.96 -6.04 8.43
CA GLU A 24 -17.96 -4.99 8.62
C GLU A 24 -19.42 -5.49 8.59
N ALA A 25 -19.67 -6.64 7.94
CA ALA A 25 -20.97 -7.31 7.98
C ALA A 25 -21.17 -8.16 9.25
N GLY A 26 -20.26 -8.07 10.23
CA GLY A 26 -20.34 -8.76 11.52
C GLY A 26 -19.96 -10.25 11.49
N ILE A 27 -19.49 -10.77 10.35
CA ILE A 27 -19.09 -12.19 10.22
C ILE A 27 -17.75 -12.41 10.91
N SER A 28 -17.72 -13.33 11.88
CA SER A 28 -16.50 -13.83 12.50
C SER A 28 -15.73 -14.70 11.52
N TYR A 29 -14.49 -14.31 11.20
CA TYR A 29 -13.65 -15.05 10.26
C TYR A 29 -13.29 -16.45 10.76
N LYS A 30 -13.07 -16.58 12.08
CA LYS A 30 -12.75 -17.83 12.75
C LYS A 30 -13.92 -18.80 12.71
N GLU A 31 -15.12 -18.32 13.08
CA GLU A 31 -16.35 -19.13 13.02
C GLU A 31 -16.68 -19.55 11.59
N LEU A 32 -16.52 -18.63 10.62
CA LEU A 32 -16.75 -18.92 9.22
C LEU A 32 -15.85 -20.07 8.72
N VAL A 33 -14.55 -20.03 9.04
CA VAL A 33 -13.61 -21.06 8.56
C VAL A 33 -13.62 -22.33 9.41
N GLY A 34 -14.00 -22.23 10.69
CA GLY A 34 -13.94 -23.32 11.66
C GLY A 34 -12.52 -23.67 12.10
N SER A 35 -11.55 -22.75 11.95
CA SER A 35 -10.16 -22.97 12.33
C SER A 35 -9.44 -21.66 12.68
N ASP A 36 -8.62 -21.70 13.72
CA ASP A 36 -7.79 -20.58 14.17
C ASP A 36 -6.47 -20.45 13.40
N SER A 37 -5.93 -21.54 12.86
CA SER A 37 -4.62 -21.56 12.19
C SER A 37 -4.71 -21.33 10.68
N GLU A 38 -5.86 -21.60 10.07
CA GLU A 38 -6.02 -21.62 8.61
C GLU A 38 -6.96 -20.53 8.07
N PHE A 39 -7.60 -19.73 8.93
CA PHE A 39 -8.63 -18.79 8.49
C PHE A 39 -8.13 -17.84 7.40
N TRP A 40 -6.90 -17.33 7.55
CA TRP A 40 -6.29 -16.48 6.54
C TRP A 40 -6.27 -17.13 5.15
N ALA A 41 -5.98 -18.44 5.03
CA ALA A 41 -5.94 -19.13 3.73
C ALA A 41 -7.31 -19.44 3.13
N ARG A 42 -8.39 -19.38 3.93
CA ARG A 42 -9.72 -19.93 3.59
C ARG A 42 -10.85 -18.91 3.51
N ILE A 43 -10.66 -17.69 4.03
CA ILE A 43 -11.68 -16.64 3.97
C ILE A 43 -11.96 -16.25 2.50
N PRO A 44 -13.24 -16.17 2.08
CA PRO A 44 -13.62 -15.88 0.68
C PRO A 44 -13.48 -14.40 0.29
N CYS A 45 -13.14 -13.55 1.25
CA CYS A 45 -13.09 -12.09 1.10
C CYS A 45 -11.83 -11.57 0.40
N ARG A 46 -10.86 -12.44 0.10
CA ARG A 46 -9.62 -12.08 -0.56
C ARG A 46 -9.30 -13.09 -1.66
N PRO A 47 -8.55 -12.69 -2.70
CA PRO A 47 -8.01 -13.64 -3.65
C PRO A 47 -7.08 -14.63 -2.92
N PRO A 48 -6.99 -15.89 -3.39
CA PRO A 48 -6.05 -16.86 -2.82
C PRO A 48 -4.63 -16.30 -2.89
N LEU A 49 -3.94 -16.23 -1.75
CA LEU A 49 -2.58 -15.67 -1.65
C LEU A 49 -1.55 -16.42 -2.50
N PHE A 50 -1.84 -17.69 -2.82
CA PHE A 50 -0.91 -18.55 -3.53
C PHE A 50 -1.57 -19.10 -4.78
N LYS A 51 -1.12 -18.62 -5.94
CA LYS A 51 -1.21 -19.35 -7.20
C LYS A 51 0.09 -20.15 -7.34
N PHE A 52 0.26 -21.21 -6.54
CA PHE A 52 1.39 -22.12 -6.78
C PHE A 52 1.06 -22.91 -8.04
N GLU A 53 1.68 -22.53 -9.16
CA GLU A 53 1.75 -23.40 -10.33
C GLU A 53 2.43 -24.71 -9.88
N GLY A 54 1.66 -25.81 -9.84
CA GLY A 54 2.19 -27.16 -9.60
C GLY A 54 2.08 -27.72 -8.18
N ALA A 55 1.70 -26.95 -7.16
CA ALA A 55 1.49 -27.48 -5.80
C ALA A 55 0.14 -27.04 -5.23
N ALA A 56 -0.86 -27.92 -5.38
CA ALA A 56 -2.21 -27.69 -4.91
C ALA A 56 -2.33 -27.83 -3.39
N ILE A 57 -1.78 -26.88 -2.62
CA ILE A 57 -2.33 -26.63 -1.27
C ILE A 57 -3.62 -25.83 -1.48
N ARG A 58 -4.67 -26.53 -1.94
CA ARG A 58 -6.02 -25.98 -2.08
C ARG A 58 -6.69 -26.09 -0.73
N PHE A 59 -6.46 -25.13 0.15
CA PHE A 59 -7.42 -24.93 1.22
C PHE A 59 -8.74 -24.49 0.57
N PRO A 60 -9.83 -25.27 0.71
CA PRO A 60 -11.09 -24.90 0.10
C PRO A 60 -11.57 -23.58 0.71
N ILE A 61 -11.83 -22.61 -0.15
CA ILE A 61 -12.41 -21.33 0.23
C ILE A 61 -13.81 -21.61 0.78
N VAL A 62 -14.08 -21.18 2.00
CA VAL A 62 -15.40 -21.36 2.61
C VAL A 62 -16.36 -20.32 2.02
N PRO A 63 -17.53 -20.72 1.48
CA PRO A 63 -18.51 -19.76 0.97
C PRO A 63 -19.02 -18.85 2.09
N CYS A 64 -19.37 -17.61 1.74
CA CYS A 64 -19.98 -16.67 2.68
C CYS A 64 -21.16 -15.99 1.99
N GLU A 65 -22.34 -16.10 2.60
CA GLU A 65 -23.59 -15.53 2.08
C GLU A 65 -23.60 -13.99 2.09
N LYS A 66 -22.80 -13.38 2.97
CA LYS A 66 -22.60 -11.93 3.05
C LYS A 66 -21.47 -11.42 2.17
N LYS A 67 -20.91 -12.27 1.28
CA LYS A 67 -19.90 -11.79 0.34
C LYS A 67 -20.55 -10.89 -0.70
N THR A 68 -20.13 -9.63 -0.71
CA THR A 68 -20.52 -8.66 -1.72
C THR A 68 -19.26 -8.04 -2.31
N THR A 69 -19.20 -7.92 -3.63
CA THR A 69 -18.07 -7.33 -4.35
C THR A 69 -18.47 -5.94 -4.85
N VAL A 70 -17.49 -5.06 -5.09
CA VAL A 70 -17.76 -3.79 -5.77
C VAL A 70 -18.27 -4.03 -7.19
N SER A 71 -19.01 -3.06 -7.75
CA SER A 71 -19.30 -3.07 -9.18
C SER A 71 -18.00 -2.86 -9.98
N ARG A 72 -18.00 -3.31 -11.24
CA ARG A 72 -16.85 -3.10 -12.15
C ARG A 72 -16.56 -1.62 -12.36
N GLU A 73 -17.57 -0.80 -12.55
CA GLU A 73 -17.43 0.67 -12.68
C GLU A 73 -16.72 1.27 -11.45
N ILE A 74 -17.14 0.91 -10.24
CA ILE A 74 -16.49 1.37 -9.00
C ILE A 74 -15.06 0.84 -8.90
N ALA A 75 -14.81 -0.40 -9.31
CA ALA A 75 -13.47 -1.00 -9.31
C ALA A 75 -12.52 -0.28 -10.28
N GLU A 76 -12.99 0.03 -11.49
CA GLU A 76 -12.22 0.76 -12.51
C GLU A 76 -11.88 2.17 -12.06
N GLU A 77 -12.85 2.89 -11.49
CA GLU A 77 -12.62 4.24 -10.96
C GLU A 77 -11.62 4.22 -9.80
N LYS A 78 -11.79 3.29 -8.84
CA LYS A 78 -10.82 3.11 -7.74
C LYS A 78 -9.43 2.78 -8.26
N ALA A 79 -9.31 1.86 -9.22
CA ALA A 79 -8.02 1.51 -9.80
C ALA A 79 -7.37 2.72 -10.51
N ARG A 80 -8.16 3.53 -11.24
CA ARG A 80 -7.70 4.77 -11.86
C ARG A 80 -7.15 5.75 -10.83
N LEU A 81 -7.87 5.97 -9.73
CA LEU A 81 -7.43 6.85 -8.64
C LEU A 81 -6.14 6.34 -7.98
N VAL A 82 -6.05 5.04 -7.69
CA VAL A 82 -4.85 4.42 -7.09
C VAL A 82 -3.64 4.59 -8.02
N ARG A 83 -3.79 4.31 -9.33
CA ARG A 83 -2.71 4.53 -10.31
C ARG A 83 -2.27 5.98 -10.37
N HIS A 84 -3.23 6.90 -10.41
CA HIS A 84 -2.94 8.32 -10.45
C HIS A 84 -2.16 8.77 -9.20
N GLN A 85 -2.59 8.34 -8.01
CA GLN A 85 -1.90 8.62 -6.75
C GLN A 85 -0.50 8.00 -6.71
N LEU A 86 -0.33 6.76 -7.18
CA LEU A 86 0.96 6.10 -7.27
C LEU A 86 1.91 6.87 -8.21
N GLN A 87 1.42 7.25 -9.39
CA GLN A 87 2.22 8.00 -10.36
C GLN A 87 2.65 9.37 -9.80
N GLN A 88 1.74 10.08 -9.15
CA GLN A 88 2.06 11.34 -8.48
C GLN A 88 3.18 11.13 -7.44
N ARG A 89 3.08 10.09 -6.61
CA ARG A 89 4.11 9.76 -5.61
C ARG A 89 5.46 9.42 -6.22
N LEU A 90 5.49 8.61 -7.27
CA LEU A 90 6.72 8.26 -7.97
C LEU A 90 7.41 9.51 -8.54
N ASN A 91 6.62 10.43 -9.12
CA ASN A 91 7.13 11.69 -9.64
C ASN A 91 7.73 12.56 -8.52
N ILE A 92 7.04 12.69 -7.39
CA ILE A 92 7.52 13.49 -6.25
C ILE A 92 8.77 12.84 -5.63
N SER A 93 8.74 11.53 -5.41
CA SER A 93 9.89 10.79 -4.86
C SER A 93 11.13 11.00 -5.72
N LYS A 94 10.99 10.96 -7.05
CA LYS A 94 12.08 11.29 -7.98
C LYS A 94 12.59 12.72 -7.77
N ILE A 95 11.72 13.73 -7.74
CA ILE A 95 12.10 15.14 -7.52
C ILE A 95 12.86 15.29 -6.19
N VAL A 96 12.34 14.73 -5.10
CA VAL A 96 12.97 14.84 -3.79
C VAL A 96 14.32 14.13 -3.75
N ARG A 97 14.43 12.98 -4.43
CA ARG A 97 15.69 12.24 -4.53
C ARG A 97 16.74 13.01 -5.34
N ASP A 98 16.36 13.61 -6.45
CA ASP A 98 17.27 14.44 -7.26
C ASP A 98 17.78 15.65 -6.43
N LEU A 99 16.89 16.28 -5.64
CA LEU A 99 17.25 17.36 -4.72
C LEU A 99 18.15 16.90 -3.56
N ALA A 100 17.91 15.71 -3.03
CA ALA A 100 18.74 15.12 -1.97
C ALA A 100 20.15 14.82 -2.49
N ASN A 101 20.25 14.20 -3.67
CA ASN A 101 21.51 13.89 -4.34
C ASN A 101 22.31 15.18 -4.64
N ALA A 102 21.65 16.23 -5.13
CA ALA A 102 22.28 17.53 -5.39
C ALA A 102 22.86 18.19 -4.12
N LYS A 103 22.36 17.81 -2.94
CA LYS A 103 22.87 18.25 -1.62
C LYS A 103 23.92 17.29 -1.03
N GLY A 104 24.26 16.20 -1.72
CA GLY A 104 25.18 15.18 -1.21
C GLY A 104 24.56 14.21 -0.18
N PHE A 105 23.24 14.17 -0.07
CA PHE A 105 22.55 13.20 0.79
C PHE A 105 22.38 11.88 0.03
N GLY A 106 22.53 10.74 0.71
CA GLY A 106 22.30 9.43 0.09
C GLY A 106 23.24 8.34 0.59
N ARG A 107 23.17 7.17 -0.07
CA ARG A 107 24.00 6.00 0.22
C ARG A 107 25.20 5.97 -0.73
N GLN A 108 26.35 6.47 -0.26
CA GLN A 108 27.66 6.41 -0.90
C GLN A 108 28.75 6.47 0.17
N PRO A 109 30.03 6.15 -0.13
CA PRO A 109 31.10 6.17 0.87
C PRO A 109 31.23 7.51 1.61
N GLU A 110 30.86 8.64 0.99
CA GLU A 110 30.77 9.96 1.64
C GLU A 110 29.33 10.47 1.87
N GLY A 111 28.31 9.63 1.62
CA GLY A 111 26.92 10.03 1.72
C GLY A 111 26.52 10.43 3.14
N GLN A 112 25.97 11.63 3.29
CA GLN A 112 25.57 12.15 4.60
C GLN A 112 24.08 11.98 4.84
N SER A 113 23.72 11.68 6.09
CA SER A 113 22.36 11.88 6.55
C SER A 113 22.02 13.37 6.43
N GLY A 114 20.81 13.67 6.01
CA GLY A 114 20.41 15.06 5.81
C GLY A 114 18.91 15.23 5.78
N SER A 115 18.47 16.46 6.01
CA SER A 115 17.07 16.84 5.83
C SER A 115 16.98 18.16 5.09
N SER A 116 15.89 18.35 4.36
CA SER A 116 15.60 19.62 3.72
C SER A 116 14.10 19.78 3.50
N GLU A 117 13.73 20.93 2.95
CA GLU A 117 12.36 21.30 2.72
C GLU A 117 12.23 21.87 1.31
N LEU A 118 11.06 21.68 0.70
CA LEU A 118 10.66 22.35 -0.53
C LEU A 118 9.16 22.68 -0.48
N GLN A 119 8.71 23.61 -1.33
CA GLN A 119 7.28 23.81 -1.53
C GLN A 119 6.64 22.50 -2.03
N CYS A 120 5.53 22.09 -1.42
CA CYS A 120 4.90 20.82 -1.76
C CYS A 120 4.32 20.88 -3.18
N PRO A 121 4.78 20.03 -4.13
CA PRO A 121 4.30 20.06 -5.52
C PRO A 121 2.87 19.52 -5.68
N VAL A 122 2.26 18.99 -4.62
CA VAL A 122 0.90 18.41 -4.65
C VAL A 122 -0.14 19.44 -4.24
N CYS A 123 -0.02 19.99 -3.03
CA CYS A 123 -1.00 20.95 -2.52
C CYS A 123 -0.61 22.41 -2.79
N ILE A 124 0.64 22.69 -3.16
CA ILE A 124 1.21 24.03 -3.41
C ILE A 124 1.25 24.95 -2.18
N THR A 125 0.35 24.76 -1.22
CA THR A 125 0.20 25.56 0.00
C THR A 125 1.09 25.08 1.14
N GLY A 126 1.39 23.78 1.20
CA GLY A 126 2.20 23.17 2.25
C GLY A 126 3.68 23.12 1.92
N THR A 127 4.48 22.85 2.95
CA THR A 127 5.92 22.56 2.84
C THR A 127 6.14 21.07 2.93
N LEU A 128 6.84 20.49 1.96
CA LEU A 128 7.25 19.10 1.96
C LEU A 128 8.62 18.99 2.64
N ARG A 129 8.63 18.44 3.85
CA ARG A 129 9.85 18.12 4.58
C ARG A 129 10.32 16.73 4.19
N TYR A 130 11.61 16.56 3.95
CA TYR A 130 12.19 15.25 3.68
C TYR A 130 13.50 15.05 4.42
N ALA A 131 13.81 13.79 4.70
CA ALA A 131 15.05 13.35 5.31
C ALA A 131 15.58 12.11 4.59
N VAL A 132 16.90 12.02 4.50
CA VAL A 132 17.62 10.86 3.98
C VAL A 132 18.51 10.32 5.09
N ASP A 133 18.36 9.04 5.37
CA ASP A 133 19.26 8.31 6.26
C ASP A 133 20.54 7.94 5.49
N GLY A 134 21.70 8.43 5.91
CA GLY A 134 22.97 8.21 5.20
C GLY A 134 23.47 6.77 5.26
N ALA A 135 23.08 6.00 6.28
CA ALA A 135 23.49 4.60 6.42
C ALA A 135 22.74 3.68 5.45
N THR A 136 21.44 3.92 5.27
CA THR A 136 20.53 3.09 4.47
C THR A 136 20.22 3.70 3.10
N GLY A 137 20.40 5.01 2.95
CA GLY A 137 19.96 5.81 1.80
C GLY A 137 18.45 6.02 1.73
N LYS A 138 17.70 5.65 2.77
CA LYS A 138 16.24 5.71 2.75
C LYS A 138 15.74 7.13 2.81
N LEU A 139 14.79 7.43 1.93
CA LEU A 139 14.10 8.69 1.92
C LEU A 139 12.77 8.60 2.67
N ALA A 140 12.53 9.56 3.55
CA ALA A 140 11.23 9.81 4.17
C ALA A 140 10.79 11.24 3.89
N ALA A 141 9.51 11.45 3.64
CA ALA A 141 8.97 12.79 3.43
C ALA A 141 7.54 12.95 3.97
N SER A 142 7.21 14.17 4.40
CA SER A 142 5.88 14.54 4.90
C SER A 142 5.59 15.99 4.56
N CYS A 143 4.42 16.22 3.95
CA CYS A 143 3.87 17.55 3.80
C CYS A 143 3.37 18.08 5.14
N THR A 144 3.43 19.39 5.36
CA THR A 144 2.83 20.07 6.52
C THR A 144 1.31 20.12 6.47
N THR A 145 0.71 19.99 5.28
CA THR A 145 -0.74 19.89 5.10
C THR A 145 -1.20 18.48 5.48
N GLY A 146 -2.10 18.37 6.46
CA GLY A 146 -2.47 17.10 7.12
C GLY A 146 -2.85 15.96 6.18
N ASP A 147 -3.66 16.25 5.16
CA ASP A 147 -4.23 15.24 4.24
C ASP A 147 -3.52 15.21 2.88
N CYS A 148 -2.26 15.66 2.81
CA CYS A 148 -1.49 15.69 1.56
C CYS A 148 -0.62 14.42 1.41
N VAL A 149 0.68 14.56 1.22
CA VAL A 149 1.59 13.44 0.97
C VAL A 149 2.49 13.15 2.16
N ARG A 150 2.58 11.86 2.52
CA ARG A 150 3.56 11.33 3.47
C ARG A 150 3.98 9.93 3.03
N TRP A 151 5.29 9.64 3.08
CA TRP A 151 5.83 8.32 2.77
C TRP A 151 7.20 8.08 3.43
N GLN A 152 7.57 6.81 3.52
CA GLN A 152 8.91 6.36 3.87
C GLN A 152 9.27 5.15 3.03
N GLU A 153 10.49 5.12 2.50
CA GLU A 153 10.99 3.98 1.73
C GLU A 153 11.31 2.79 2.65
N GLU A 154 10.84 1.60 2.28
CA GLU A 154 11.04 0.37 3.04
C GLU A 154 12.20 -0.48 2.48
N ASP A 155 12.82 -1.30 3.34
CA ASP A 155 13.97 -2.15 2.99
C ASP A 155 13.65 -3.21 1.93
N ARG A 156 12.40 -3.67 1.86
CA ARG A 156 12.08 -4.89 1.10
C ARG A 156 11.87 -4.68 -0.38
N PHE A 157 11.71 -3.43 -0.84
CA PHE A 157 11.51 -3.12 -2.26
C PHE A 157 12.01 -1.69 -2.55
N PRO A 158 13.22 -1.50 -3.12
CA PRO A 158 13.62 -0.18 -3.58
C PRO A 158 12.62 0.31 -4.64
N GLY A 159 11.74 1.25 -4.25
CA GLY A 159 10.67 1.79 -5.10
C GLY A 159 9.24 1.56 -4.62
N ILE A 160 8.99 0.71 -3.60
CA ILE A 160 7.65 0.56 -2.99
C ILE A 160 7.70 1.16 -1.58
N THR A 161 7.00 2.28 -1.43
CA THR A 161 6.85 3.04 -0.19
C THR A 161 5.63 2.53 0.57
N SER A 162 5.73 2.34 1.89
CA SER A 162 4.53 2.09 2.69
C SER A 162 3.68 3.34 2.76
N LEU A 163 2.40 3.15 2.45
CA LEU A 163 1.42 4.22 2.30
C LEU A 163 0.60 4.31 3.56
N ASN A 164 0.79 5.37 4.33
CA ASN A 164 -0.15 5.77 5.38
C ASN A 164 -0.88 7.02 4.90
N PHE A 165 -2.12 6.85 4.47
CA PHE A 165 -3.10 7.93 4.44
C PHE A 165 -3.85 7.88 5.77
N LYS A 166 -4.06 9.05 6.40
CA LYS A 166 -5.10 9.17 7.42
C LYS A 166 -6.44 9.38 6.73
#